data_AF-A0AA91TQV3-F1
#
_entry.id   AF-A0AA91TQV3-F1
#
_cell.length_a   1.000
_cell.length_b   1.000
_cell.length_c   1.000
_cell.angle_alpha   90.00
_cell.angle_beta   90.00
_cell.angle_gamma   90.00
#
_symmetry.space_group_name_H-M   'P 1'
#
loop_
_entity.id
_entity.type
_entity.pdbx_description
1 polymer ?
#
loop_
_entity_poly.entity_id
_entity_poly.type
_entity_poly.pdbx_seq_one_letter_code
_entity_poly.pdbx_strand_id
1 'polypeptide(L)'
;MQRNFGKYDIPASLQKLMELEKELGDCESFYNGLHFYISLSDFRYFNTPSDVIVFGHIGVDGIHYGFLTDYGSVSDLEEAPIVCISPMEFEKPTRIIAKNLREFLRINCTDSDLFYNYFADEDSYLVFKEREVDDELHPQSERQLLKYIDNFLEKNIQMPIIANPYRYIQTLRLQRQKMITIQTQDGLGVIAPFLANETHIPFKINKDVEPDLAALKAYLSRAPIPSQYAVFRDIQLHHVLSDEPLLKKIVLESMYNIGLIDEANRLS
;
A
#
# COMPACT_ATOMS: atom_id res chain seq x y z
N MET A 1 -15.26 -7.58 1.00
CA MET A 1 -14.46 -8.42 1.92
C MET A 1 -13.80 -9.60 1.19
N GLN A 2 -14.54 -10.66 0.80
CA GLN A 2 -13.94 -11.87 0.18
C GLN A 2 -13.13 -11.58 -1.10
N ARG A 3 -13.59 -10.63 -1.93
CA ARG A 3 -12.87 -10.21 -3.15
C ARG A 3 -11.56 -9.46 -2.88
N ASN A 4 -11.50 -8.64 -1.83
CA ASN A 4 -10.33 -7.82 -1.52
C ASN A 4 -9.23 -8.67 -0.86
N PHE A 5 -9.57 -9.43 0.18
CA PHE A 5 -8.61 -10.25 0.91
C PHE A 5 -8.24 -11.55 0.16
N GLY A 6 -9.10 -12.05 -0.71
CA GLY A 6 -8.82 -13.25 -1.51
C GLY A 6 -8.54 -14.45 -0.61
N LYS A 7 -7.41 -15.12 -0.81
CA LYS A 7 -6.93 -16.24 0.01
C LYS A 7 -6.45 -15.87 1.42
N TYR A 8 -6.28 -14.59 1.74
CA TYR A 8 -5.72 -14.16 3.01
C TYR A 8 -6.77 -14.06 4.11
N ASP A 9 -6.41 -14.51 5.30
CA ASP A 9 -7.14 -14.17 6.51
C ASP A 9 -6.96 -12.70 6.87
N ILE A 10 -7.97 -12.12 7.51
CA ILE A 10 -7.86 -10.76 8.05
C ILE A 10 -6.85 -10.81 9.20
N PRO A 11 -5.77 -9.99 9.20
CA PRO A 11 -4.76 -10.03 10.26
C PRO A 11 -5.36 -9.72 11.63
N ALA A 12 -4.87 -10.40 12.68
CA ALA A 12 -5.38 -10.28 14.05
C ALA A 12 -5.37 -8.83 14.56
N SER A 13 -4.32 -8.07 14.25
CA SER A 13 -4.17 -6.65 14.54
C SER A 13 -5.29 -5.84 13.90
N LEU A 14 -5.66 -6.12 12.64
CA LEU A 14 -6.77 -5.44 11.96
C LEU A 14 -8.12 -5.82 12.56
N GLN A 15 -8.31 -7.09 12.96
CA GLN A 15 -9.51 -7.50 13.69
C GLN A 15 -9.67 -6.74 15.01
N LYS A 16 -8.57 -6.48 15.73
CA LYS A 16 -8.58 -5.64 16.95
C LYS A 16 -8.96 -4.20 16.69
N LEU A 17 -8.54 -3.62 15.56
CA LEU A 17 -9.00 -2.29 15.15
C LEU A 17 -10.50 -2.27 14.83
N MET A 18 -11.01 -3.33 14.19
CA MET A 18 -12.45 -3.46 13.92
C MET A 18 -13.27 -3.62 15.22
N GLU A 19 -12.73 -4.32 16.21
CA GLU A 19 -13.31 -4.39 17.56
C GLU A 19 -13.36 -2.99 18.19
N LEU A 20 -12.26 -2.23 18.12
CA LEU A 20 -12.18 -0.86 18.63
C LEU A 20 -13.20 0.07 17.95
N GLU A 21 -13.28 0.07 16.62
CA GLU A 21 -14.26 0.88 15.87
C GLU A 21 -15.70 0.58 16.34
N LYS A 22 -16.01 -0.71 16.55
CA LYS A 22 -17.30 -1.14 17.08
C LYS A 22 -17.54 -0.68 18.53
N GLU A 23 -16.51 -0.70 19.38
CA GLU A 23 -16.61 -0.23 20.77
C GLU A 23 -16.81 1.28 20.88
N LEU A 24 -16.20 2.05 19.98
CA LEU A 24 -16.38 3.49 19.88
C LEU A 24 -17.81 3.84 19.41
N GLY A 25 -18.42 2.95 18.62
CA GLY A 25 -19.82 3.05 18.21
C GLY A 25 -20.06 3.92 16.97
N ASP A 26 -19.02 4.58 16.46
CA ASP A 26 -19.06 5.36 15.23
C ASP A 26 -17.66 5.45 14.58
N CYS A 27 -17.63 5.65 13.25
CA CYS A 27 -16.40 5.73 12.47
C CYS A 27 -15.65 7.05 12.62
N GLU A 28 -16.32 8.13 13.04
CA GLU A 28 -15.71 9.45 13.21
C GLU A 28 -14.82 9.45 14.46
N SER A 29 -15.26 8.84 15.56
CA SER A 29 -14.46 8.66 16.77
C SER A 29 -13.22 7.81 16.49
N PHE A 30 -13.32 6.78 15.64
CA PHE A 30 -12.17 6.02 15.19
C PHE A 30 -11.21 6.89 14.36
N TYR A 31 -11.73 7.61 13.37
CA TYR A 31 -10.95 8.51 12.54
C TYR A 31 -10.28 9.62 13.35
N ASN A 32 -10.97 10.24 14.31
CA ASN A 32 -10.40 11.30 15.15
C ASN A 32 -9.28 10.79 16.07
N GLY A 33 -9.18 9.48 16.31
CA GLY A 33 -8.09 8.92 17.11
C GLY A 33 -6.96 8.26 16.33
N LEU A 34 -7.24 7.84 15.09
CA LEU A 34 -6.28 7.09 14.26
C LEU A 34 -6.06 7.72 12.88
N HIS A 35 -6.74 8.80 12.52
CA HIS A 35 -6.57 9.55 11.27
C HIS A 35 -6.78 8.72 9.99
N PHE A 36 -7.52 7.62 10.08
CA PHE A 36 -7.99 6.86 8.92
C PHE A 36 -9.28 6.09 9.26
N TYR A 37 -10.03 5.71 8.23
CA TYR A 37 -11.19 4.82 8.31
C TYR A 37 -10.80 3.40 7.93
N ILE A 38 -11.37 2.39 8.60
CA ILE A 38 -11.22 0.99 8.18
C ILE A 38 -12.04 0.77 6.90
N SER A 39 -11.43 0.12 5.91
CA SER A 39 -12.10 -0.23 4.66
C SER A 39 -11.75 -1.65 4.24
N LEU A 40 -12.73 -2.54 4.36
CA LEU A 40 -12.64 -3.96 3.99
C LEU A 40 -13.35 -4.27 2.66
N SER A 41 -13.99 -3.25 2.07
CA SER A 41 -14.62 -3.28 0.76
C SER A 41 -13.59 -2.99 -0.34
N ASP A 42 -14.03 -3.02 -1.60
CA ASP A 42 -13.16 -2.83 -2.77
C ASP A 42 -12.89 -1.34 -3.02
N PHE A 43 -12.41 -0.63 -1.99
CA PHE A 43 -11.95 0.75 -2.14
C PHE A 43 -10.59 0.72 -2.82
N ARG A 44 -10.55 1.10 -4.10
CA ARG A 44 -9.33 1.16 -4.90
C ARG A 44 -9.46 2.20 -6.00
N TYR A 45 -8.35 2.85 -6.32
CA TYR A 45 -8.22 3.67 -7.50
C TYR A 45 -7.59 2.85 -8.63
N PHE A 46 -7.69 3.36 -9.86
CA PHE A 46 -7.16 2.65 -11.05
C PHE A 46 -5.66 2.32 -10.92
N ASN A 47 -4.90 3.17 -10.23
CA ASN A 47 -3.46 3.04 -9.99
C ASN A 47 -3.11 2.33 -8.67
N THR A 48 -4.09 1.77 -7.94
CA THR A 48 -3.82 0.88 -6.80
C THR A 48 -3.26 -0.46 -7.33
N PRO A 49 -2.03 -0.87 -6.97
CA PRO A 49 -1.46 -2.12 -7.47
C PRO A 49 -2.33 -3.35 -7.15
N SER A 50 -2.39 -4.31 -8.06
CA SER A 50 -3.26 -5.49 -7.93
C SER A 50 -2.86 -6.44 -6.80
N ASP A 51 -1.60 -6.38 -6.37
CA ASP A 51 -1.04 -7.12 -5.25
C ASP A 51 -1.08 -6.35 -3.92
N VAL A 52 -1.83 -5.24 -3.87
CA VAL A 52 -2.15 -4.51 -2.66
C VAL A 52 -3.58 -4.83 -2.19
N ILE A 53 -3.70 -5.22 -0.92
CA ILE A 53 -4.97 -5.43 -0.23
C ILE A 53 -5.25 -4.20 0.63
N VAL A 54 -6.24 -3.41 0.24
CA VAL A 54 -6.59 -2.16 0.94
C VAL A 54 -7.25 -2.50 2.27
N PHE A 55 -6.88 -1.79 3.34
CA PHE A 55 -7.50 -1.95 4.66
C PHE A 55 -7.99 -0.64 5.29
N GLY A 56 -7.62 0.51 4.73
CA GLY A 56 -8.08 1.79 5.24
C GLY A 56 -7.82 2.96 4.32
N HIS A 57 -8.48 4.08 4.57
CA HIS A 57 -8.33 5.31 3.79
C HIS A 57 -8.50 6.55 4.67
N ILE A 58 -7.95 7.68 4.25
CA ILE A 58 -8.10 8.95 4.98
C ILE A 58 -9.30 9.78 4.48
N GLY A 59 -9.98 9.33 3.42
CA GLY A 59 -11.18 9.96 2.86
C GLY A 59 -10.90 11.15 1.91
N VAL A 60 -9.74 11.80 2.04
CA VAL A 60 -9.31 12.93 1.18
C VAL A 60 -8.48 12.41 0.00
N ASP A 61 -8.70 12.97 -1.20
CA ASP A 61 -7.95 12.72 -2.44
C ASP A 61 -7.80 11.25 -2.85
N GLY A 62 -8.63 10.38 -2.29
CA GLY A 62 -8.55 8.94 -2.50
C GLY A 62 -7.34 8.28 -1.83
N ILE A 63 -6.63 8.96 -0.92
CA ILE A 63 -5.46 8.40 -0.25
C ILE A 63 -5.85 7.21 0.63
N HIS A 64 -5.13 6.10 0.48
CA HIS A 64 -5.43 4.85 1.17
C HIS A 64 -4.20 4.00 1.51
N TYR A 65 -4.40 3.07 2.42
CA TYR A 65 -3.39 2.16 2.94
C TYR A 65 -3.71 0.71 2.59
N GLY A 66 -2.68 -0.07 2.30
CA GLY A 66 -2.85 -1.47 1.99
C GLY A 66 -1.65 -2.34 2.33
N PHE A 67 -1.91 -3.63 2.48
CA PHE A 67 -0.89 -4.66 2.61
C PHE A 67 -0.31 -4.97 1.24
N LEU A 68 1.01 -4.83 1.09
CA LEU A 68 1.75 -5.23 -0.09
C LEU A 68 2.08 -6.72 -0.01
N THR A 69 1.43 -7.52 -0.85
CA THR A 69 1.60 -8.98 -0.84
C THR A 69 2.75 -9.48 -1.71
N ASP A 70 3.30 -8.59 -2.56
CA ASP A 70 4.35 -8.91 -3.53
C ASP A 70 3.96 -10.14 -4.37
N TYR A 71 2.78 -10.06 -5.00
CA TYR A 71 2.17 -11.12 -5.80
C TYR A 71 2.08 -12.48 -5.08
N GLY A 72 1.77 -12.45 -3.79
CA GLY A 72 1.57 -13.67 -3.01
C GLY A 72 2.82 -14.21 -2.32
N SER A 73 3.93 -13.48 -2.30
CA SER A 73 5.15 -13.91 -1.61
C SER A 73 5.02 -13.88 -0.08
N VAL A 74 4.14 -13.02 0.44
CA VAL A 74 3.78 -13.00 1.86
C VAL A 74 2.68 -14.03 2.12
N SER A 75 2.83 -14.83 3.18
CA SER A 75 1.83 -15.84 3.58
C SER A 75 0.85 -15.33 4.65
N ASP A 76 1.27 -14.36 5.45
CA ASP A 76 0.50 -13.78 6.55
C ASP A 76 0.52 -12.25 6.46
N LEU A 77 -0.65 -11.62 6.43
CA LEU A 77 -0.76 -10.15 6.34
C LEU A 77 -0.28 -9.43 7.61
N GLU A 78 -0.11 -10.12 8.74
CA GLU A 78 0.60 -9.56 9.91
C GLU A 78 2.05 -9.20 9.62
N GLU A 79 2.65 -9.78 8.58
CA GLU A 79 4.05 -9.57 8.20
C GLU A 79 4.19 -8.84 6.84
N ALA A 80 3.07 -8.47 6.21
CA ALA A 80 3.08 -7.77 4.93
C ALA A 80 3.45 -6.28 5.09
N PRO A 81 4.38 -5.73 4.27
CA PRO A 81 4.66 -4.30 4.24
C PRO A 81 3.41 -3.48 4.00
N ILE A 82 3.33 -2.31 4.64
CA ILE A 82 2.23 -1.36 4.44
C ILE A 82 2.66 -0.30 3.45
N VAL A 83 1.79 -0.07 2.47
CA VAL A 83 1.93 1.00 1.49
C VAL A 83 0.87 2.08 1.70
N CYS A 84 1.26 3.33 1.46
CA CYS A 84 0.38 4.46 1.24
C CYS A 84 0.25 4.68 -0.28
N ILE A 85 -0.98 4.82 -0.76
CA ILE A 85 -1.29 5.15 -2.14
C ILE A 85 -1.95 6.52 -2.14
N SER A 86 -1.37 7.46 -2.87
CA SER A 86 -1.89 8.80 -3.16
C SER A 86 -2.21 8.90 -4.66
N PRO A 87 -3.46 8.62 -5.08
CA PRO A 87 -3.80 8.55 -6.50
C PRO A 87 -3.54 9.86 -7.27
N MET A 88 -3.58 11.00 -6.57
CA MET A 88 -3.34 12.32 -7.16
C MET A 88 -1.84 12.62 -7.35
N GLU A 89 -0.93 11.86 -6.74
CA GLU A 89 0.51 11.93 -7.00
C GLU A 89 0.88 11.09 -8.22
N PHE A 90 0.50 11.57 -9.42
CA PHE A 90 0.50 10.77 -10.66
C PHE A 90 1.83 10.10 -11.02
N GLU A 91 2.98 10.68 -10.67
CA GLU A 91 4.28 10.11 -11.03
C GLU A 91 4.70 8.93 -10.14
N LYS A 92 4.44 9.02 -8.83
CA LYS A 92 4.87 8.04 -7.83
C LYS A 92 3.78 7.89 -6.76
N PRO A 93 2.61 7.35 -7.14
CA PRO A 93 1.45 7.36 -6.26
C PRO A 93 1.64 6.43 -5.06
N THR A 94 2.57 5.48 -5.11
CA THR A 94 2.68 4.44 -4.07
C THR A 94 4.00 4.52 -3.31
N ARG A 95 3.93 4.38 -1.98
CA ARG A 95 5.08 4.46 -1.10
C ARG A 95 4.99 3.41 0.00
N ILE A 96 6.09 2.70 0.27
CA ILE A 96 6.18 1.86 1.48
C ILE A 96 6.38 2.77 2.69
N ILE A 97 5.56 2.56 3.72
CA ILE A 97 5.50 3.39 4.93
C ILE A 97 5.74 2.60 6.23
N ALA A 98 5.53 1.28 6.24
CA ALA A 98 5.86 0.43 7.38
C ALA A 98 6.13 -1.02 6.95
N LYS A 99 6.81 -1.79 7.80
CA LYS A 99 7.05 -3.23 7.57
C LYS A 99 5.83 -4.12 7.76
N ASN A 100 4.89 -3.68 8.59
CA ASN A 100 3.64 -4.38 8.90
C ASN A 100 2.66 -3.43 9.59
N LEU A 101 1.44 -3.92 9.85
CA LEU A 101 0.38 -3.13 10.47
C LEU A 101 0.74 -2.62 11.87
N ARG A 102 1.50 -3.39 12.66
CA ARG A 102 1.91 -2.98 14.02
C ARG A 102 2.88 -1.81 13.99
N GLU A 103 3.82 -1.83 13.06
CA GLU A 103 4.75 -0.71 12.82
C GLU A 103 4.04 0.49 12.19
N PHE A 104 3.08 0.26 11.30
CA PHE A 104 2.20 1.31 10.77
C PHE A 104 1.46 2.01 11.91
N LEU A 105 0.78 1.27 12.79
CA LEU A 105 0.04 1.85 13.91
C LEU A 105 0.96 2.65 14.85
N ARG A 106 2.16 2.14 15.13
CA ARG A 106 3.15 2.90 15.92
C ARG A 106 3.44 4.25 15.28
N ILE A 107 3.72 4.30 13.98
CA ILE A 107 4.04 5.56 13.29
C ILE A 107 2.79 6.44 13.25
N ASN A 108 1.64 5.88 12.90
CA ASN A 108 0.37 6.57 12.79
C ASN A 108 -0.01 7.32 14.08
N CYS A 109 0.18 6.69 15.24
CA CYS A 109 -0.07 7.32 16.55
C CYS A 109 0.99 8.35 16.96
N THR A 110 2.12 8.45 16.26
CA THR A 110 3.21 9.37 16.62
C THR A 110 3.43 10.47 15.61
N ASP A 111 3.21 10.21 14.32
CA ASP A 111 3.56 11.09 13.20
C ASP A 111 2.98 10.60 11.86
N SER A 112 1.65 10.53 11.75
CA SER A 112 0.96 10.08 10.52
C SER A 112 1.25 10.95 9.29
N ASP A 113 1.69 12.20 9.48
CA ASP A 113 2.05 13.13 8.40
C ASP A 113 3.12 12.60 7.45
N LEU A 114 4.01 11.74 7.95
CA LEU A 114 5.06 11.12 7.15
C LEU A 114 4.52 10.19 6.04
N PHE A 115 3.26 9.77 6.12
CA PHE A 115 2.66 8.87 5.15
C PHE A 115 2.32 9.56 3.82
N TYR A 116 1.90 10.82 3.87
CA TYR A 116 1.44 11.58 2.70
C TYR A 116 2.27 12.83 2.41
N ASN A 117 2.99 13.39 3.38
CA ASN A 117 3.91 14.51 3.12
C ASN A 117 5.25 14.03 2.56
N TYR A 118 5.85 14.84 1.68
CA TYR A 118 7.19 14.63 1.17
C TYR A 118 8.17 15.61 1.80
N PHE A 119 9.23 15.08 2.39
CA PHE A 119 10.32 15.85 2.96
C PHE A 119 11.61 15.51 2.19
N ALA A 120 12.30 16.53 1.71
CA ALA A 120 13.52 16.35 0.93
C ALA A 120 14.66 15.79 1.79
N ASP A 121 14.70 16.20 3.06
CA ASP A 121 15.71 15.86 4.06
C ASP A 121 15.13 15.95 5.49
N GLU A 122 15.92 15.54 6.49
CA GLU A 122 15.49 15.56 7.89
C GLU A 122 15.26 16.99 8.40
N ASP A 123 16.02 17.98 7.92
CA ASP A 123 15.87 19.38 8.34
C ASP A 123 14.51 19.95 7.89
N SER A 124 14.10 19.67 6.65
CA SER A 124 12.79 20.07 6.13
C SER A 124 11.63 19.44 6.90
N TYR A 125 11.81 18.21 7.40
CA TYR A 125 10.86 17.53 8.26
C TYR A 125 10.81 18.16 9.66
N LEU A 126 11.96 18.48 10.26
CA LEU A 126 12.01 19.13 11.58
C LEU A 126 11.36 20.52 11.55
N VAL A 127 11.61 21.32 10.50
CA VAL A 127 10.96 22.62 10.31
C VAL A 127 9.44 22.49 10.19
N PHE A 128 8.94 21.42 9.56
CA PHE A 128 7.51 21.15 9.52
C PHE A 128 6.96 20.84 10.92
N LYS A 129 7.61 19.96 11.69
CA LYS A 129 7.18 19.61 13.05
C LYS A 129 7.20 20.80 14.01
N GLU A 130 8.16 21.72 13.88
CA GLU A 130 8.22 22.93 14.72
C GLU A 130 7.01 23.85 14.52
N ARG A 131 6.40 23.86 13.32
CA ARG A 131 5.21 24.68 13.03
C ARG A 131 3.93 24.07 13.61
N GLU A 132 3.82 22.75 13.58
CA GLU A 132 2.64 22.01 14.10
C GLU A 132 2.49 22.15 15.62
N VAL A 133 3.60 22.18 16.37
CA VAL A 133 3.59 22.25 17.84
C VAL A 133 2.96 23.56 18.38
N ASP A 134 2.90 24.61 17.56
CA ASP A 134 2.33 25.91 17.96
C ASP A 134 0.78 25.91 17.95
N ASP A 135 0.13 24.90 17.34
CA ASP A 135 -1.31 24.89 17.05
C ASP A 135 -2.16 23.91 17.91
N GLU A 136 -1.55 23.01 18.70
CA GLU A 136 -2.31 21.92 19.36
C GLU A 136 -2.86 22.26 20.76
N LEU A 137 -4.11 22.75 20.81
CA LEU A 137 -4.97 22.70 21.99
C LEU A 137 -6.24 21.88 21.72
N HIS A 138 -6.15 20.55 21.85
CA HIS A 138 -7.34 19.68 21.77
C HIS A 138 -8.32 19.92 22.93
N PRO A 139 -9.64 19.96 22.68
CA PRO A 139 -10.68 19.90 23.70
C PRO A 139 -10.55 18.68 24.64
N GLN A 140 -11.11 18.77 25.84
CA GLN A 140 -11.00 17.69 26.84
C GLN A 140 -11.59 16.36 26.38
N SER A 141 -12.70 16.37 25.63
CA SER A 141 -13.35 15.17 25.09
C SER A 141 -12.44 14.40 24.13
N GLU A 142 -11.75 15.12 23.26
CA GLU A 142 -10.80 14.55 22.31
C GLU A 142 -9.58 13.94 23.03
N ARG A 143 -9.04 14.63 24.04
CA ARG A 143 -7.96 14.06 24.88
C ARG A 143 -8.37 12.78 25.61
N GLN A 144 -9.64 12.65 26.00
CA GLN A 144 -10.14 11.42 26.63
C GLN A 144 -10.26 10.28 25.63
N LEU A 145 -10.74 10.57 24.42
CA LEU A 145 -10.80 9.62 23.31
C LEU A 145 -9.41 9.11 22.93
N LEU A 146 -8.44 10.01 22.72
CA LEU A 146 -7.06 9.64 22.39
C LEU A 146 -6.45 8.72 23.45
N LYS A 147 -6.60 9.08 24.74
CA LYS A 147 -6.16 8.21 25.85
C LYS A 147 -6.85 6.86 25.87
N TYR A 148 -8.14 6.80 25.54
CA TYR A 148 -8.87 5.54 25.48
C TYR A 148 -8.30 4.63 24.39
N ILE A 149 -8.09 5.18 23.20
CA ILE A 149 -7.54 4.47 22.04
C ILE A 149 -6.10 4.01 22.32
N ASP A 150 -5.24 4.88 22.86
CA ASP A 150 -3.87 4.52 23.24
C ASP A 150 -3.84 3.32 24.20
N ASN A 151 -4.66 3.37 25.25
CA ASN A 151 -4.78 2.26 26.22
C ASN A 151 -5.31 0.98 25.58
N PHE A 152 -6.23 1.08 24.62
CA PHE A 152 -6.73 -0.08 23.89
C PHE A 152 -5.61 -0.70 23.05
N LEU A 153 -4.89 0.10 22.28
CA LEU A 153 -3.81 -0.36 21.40
C LEU A 153 -2.70 -1.01 22.22
N GLU A 154 -2.25 -0.39 23.32
CA GLU A 154 -1.21 -0.95 24.19
C GLU A 154 -1.57 -2.31 24.80
N LYS A 155 -2.86 -2.53 25.11
CA LYS A 155 -3.34 -3.78 25.70
C LYS A 155 -3.56 -4.89 24.67
N ASN A 156 -3.95 -4.54 23.44
CA ASN A 156 -4.45 -5.49 22.46
C ASN A 156 -3.49 -5.72 21.28
N ILE A 157 -2.58 -4.78 21.01
CA ILE A 157 -1.68 -4.82 19.84
C ILE A 157 -0.25 -4.51 20.30
N GLN A 158 0.64 -5.49 20.11
CA GLN A 158 2.06 -5.32 20.45
C GLN A 158 2.77 -4.42 19.42
N MET A 159 2.72 -3.11 19.64
CA MET A 159 3.40 -2.13 18.78
C MET A 159 4.85 -1.92 19.20
N PRO A 160 5.84 -2.09 18.30
CA PRO A 160 7.25 -1.88 18.63
C PRO A 160 7.54 -0.39 18.91
N ILE A 161 8.67 -0.10 19.54
CA ILE A 161 9.12 1.29 19.74
C ILE A 161 9.85 1.76 18.48
N ILE A 162 9.43 2.90 17.92
CA ILE A 162 10.09 3.57 16.80
C ILE A 162 10.49 4.97 17.29
N ALA A 163 11.79 5.15 17.57
CA ALA A 163 12.29 6.38 18.20
C ALA A 163 12.33 7.58 17.24
N ASN A 164 12.57 7.34 15.95
CA ASN A 164 12.59 8.38 14.92
C ASN A 164 11.86 7.84 13.68
N PRO A 165 10.55 8.14 13.53
CA PRO A 165 9.73 7.68 12.41
C PRO A 165 10.28 8.08 11.04
N TYR A 166 10.80 9.31 10.89
CA TYR A 166 11.39 9.78 9.64
C TYR A 166 12.56 8.89 9.18
N ARG A 167 13.58 8.71 10.03
CA ARG A 167 14.76 7.86 9.73
C ARG A 167 14.38 6.40 9.54
N TYR A 168 13.38 5.92 10.28
CA TYR A 168 12.85 4.57 10.11
C TYR A 168 12.31 4.37 8.68
N ILE A 169 11.46 5.27 8.17
CA ILE A 169 10.89 5.17 6.82
C ILE A 169 11.99 5.22 5.75
N GLN A 170 12.99 6.09 5.91
CA GLN A 170 14.13 6.13 4.97
C GLN A 170 14.90 4.81 4.97
N THR A 171 15.16 4.24 6.15
CA THR A 171 15.83 2.94 6.29
C THR A 171 15.01 1.81 5.66
N LEU A 172 13.69 1.81 5.87
CA LEU A 172 12.76 0.85 5.27
C LEU A 172 12.81 0.88 3.75
N ARG A 173 12.76 2.08 3.15
CA ARG A 173 12.84 2.25 1.69
C ARG A 173 14.19 1.78 1.14
N LEU A 174 15.30 2.07 1.82
CA LEU A 174 16.62 1.55 1.44
C LEU A 174 16.70 0.02 1.56
N GLN A 175 16.09 -0.57 2.59
CA GLN A 175 16.00 -2.02 2.74
C GLN A 175 15.20 -2.64 1.59
N ARG A 176 14.06 -2.03 1.23
CA ARG A 176 13.27 -2.45 0.07
C ARG A 176 14.10 -2.42 -1.21
N GLN A 177 14.80 -1.33 -1.49
CA GLN A 177 15.60 -1.17 -2.71
C GLN A 177 16.67 -2.26 -2.89
N LYS A 178 17.22 -2.80 -1.79
CA LYS A 178 18.17 -3.92 -1.85
C LYS A 178 17.55 -5.27 -2.22
N MET A 179 16.23 -5.41 -2.04
CA MET A 179 15.49 -6.63 -2.36
C MET A 179 14.93 -6.64 -3.78
N ILE A 180 14.83 -5.47 -4.41
CA ILE A 180 14.22 -5.32 -5.73
C ILE A 180 15.10 -5.99 -6.80
N THR A 181 14.50 -6.89 -7.56
CA THR A 181 15.10 -7.54 -8.74
C THR A 181 14.79 -6.79 -10.03
N ILE A 182 13.61 -6.16 -10.13
CA ILE A 182 13.21 -5.29 -11.23
C ILE A 182 12.59 -4.00 -10.69
N GLN A 183 13.12 -2.86 -11.10
CA GLN A 183 12.54 -1.55 -10.78
C GLN A 183 11.26 -1.34 -11.61
N THR A 184 10.21 -0.87 -10.95
CA THR A 184 8.92 -0.51 -11.57
C THR A 184 8.68 0.99 -11.44
N GLN A 185 7.82 1.52 -12.31
CA GLN A 185 7.62 2.96 -12.42
C GLN A 185 6.85 3.54 -11.22
N ASP A 186 6.06 2.71 -10.54
CA ASP A 186 5.35 3.05 -9.29
C ASP A 186 6.28 3.17 -8.06
N GLY A 187 7.56 2.80 -8.19
CA GLY A 187 8.57 2.87 -7.14
C GLY A 187 8.59 1.70 -6.14
N LEU A 188 7.70 0.71 -6.25
CA LEU A 188 7.65 -0.44 -5.34
C LEU A 188 8.63 -1.55 -5.70
N GLY A 189 8.88 -1.73 -6.99
CA GLY A 189 9.71 -2.79 -7.55
C GLY A 189 9.13 -4.19 -7.36
N VAL A 190 9.71 -5.15 -8.09
CA VAL A 190 9.45 -6.57 -7.95
C VAL A 190 10.59 -7.20 -7.15
N ILE A 191 10.26 -8.05 -6.17
CA ILE A 191 11.26 -8.78 -5.36
C ILE A 191 11.39 -10.26 -5.75
N ALA A 192 10.51 -10.74 -6.63
CA ALA A 192 10.53 -12.13 -7.08
C ALA A 192 11.87 -12.47 -7.75
N PRO A 193 12.52 -13.58 -7.37
CA PRO A 193 13.80 -13.97 -7.94
C PRO A 193 13.61 -14.52 -9.36
N PHE A 194 14.67 -14.42 -10.16
CA PHE A 194 14.78 -15.14 -11.43
C PHE A 194 15.22 -16.59 -11.20
N LEU A 195 14.71 -17.50 -12.02
CA LEU A 195 15.27 -18.84 -12.12
C LEU A 195 16.64 -18.81 -12.82
N ALA A 196 17.40 -19.90 -12.70
CA ALA A 196 18.70 -20.02 -13.36
C ALA A 196 18.55 -19.84 -14.89
N ASN A 197 19.33 -18.90 -15.45
CA ASN A 197 19.34 -18.50 -16.87
C ASN A 197 18.16 -17.62 -17.34
N GLU A 198 17.27 -17.20 -16.45
CA GLU A 198 16.31 -16.16 -16.81
C GLU A 198 16.95 -14.78 -16.72
N THR A 199 16.58 -13.90 -17.65
CA THR A 199 17.02 -12.50 -17.66
C THR A 199 15.83 -11.58 -17.89
N HIS A 200 15.89 -10.41 -17.26
CA HIS A 200 14.91 -9.37 -17.51
C HIS A 200 15.14 -8.73 -18.89
N ILE A 201 14.10 -8.71 -19.71
CA ILE A 201 14.04 -7.87 -20.91
C ILE A 201 12.85 -6.94 -20.71
N PRO A 202 13.04 -5.61 -20.55
CA PRO A 202 11.93 -4.71 -20.28
C PRO A 202 10.94 -4.63 -21.46
N PHE A 203 9.65 -4.74 -21.17
CA PHE A 203 8.58 -4.27 -22.05
C PHE A 203 8.18 -2.86 -21.59
N LYS A 204 8.43 -1.85 -22.42
CA LYS A 204 8.20 -0.45 -22.04
C LYS A 204 6.71 -0.11 -22.09
N ILE A 205 6.16 0.27 -20.96
CA ILE A 205 4.84 0.90 -20.84
C ILE A 205 5.05 2.40 -20.68
N ASN A 206 4.33 3.21 -21.45
CA ASN A 206 4.39 4.67 -21.36
C ASN A 206 2.98 5.23 -21.23
N LYS A 207 2.82 6.25 -20.39
CA LYS A 207 1.59 7.03 -20.22
C LYS A 207 0.95 7.48 -21.53
N ASP A 208 1.77 7.97 -22.46
CA ASP A 208 1.30 8.70 -23.64
C ASP A 208 1.23 7.83 -24.91
N VAL A 209 1.49 6.52 -24.80
CA VAL A 209 1.56 5.61 -25.94
C VAL A 209 0.79 4.34 -25.63
N GLU A 210 -0.27 4.08 -26.39
CA GLU A 210 -0.99 2.81 -26.32
C GLU A 210 -0.04 1.63 -26.59
N PRO A 211 -0.07 0.58 -25.75
CA PRO A 211 0.78 -0.58 -25.95
C PRO A 211 0.35 -1.37 -27.19
N ASP A 212 1.33 -1.86 -27.96
CA ASP A 212 1.06 -2.87 -28.98
C ASP A 212 0.54 -4.15 -28.31
N LEU A 213 -0.76 -4.39 -28.43
CA LEU A 213 -1.45 -5.50 -27.77
C LEU A 213 -0.94 -6.88 -28.24
N ALA A 214 -0.52 -7.01 -29.50
CA ALA A 214 0.02 -8.25 -30.03
C ALA A 214 1.42 -8.52 -29.46
N ALA A 215 2.27 -7.48 -29.41
CA ALA A 215 3.59 -7.55 -28.81
C ALA A 215 3.52 -7.80 -27.30
N LEU A 216 2.60 -7.13 -26.59
CA LEU A 216 2.36 -7.32 -25.16
C LEU A 216 1.94 -8.75 -24.84
N LYS A 217 0.97 -9.29 -25.59
CA LYS A 217 0.52 -10.68 -25.42
C LYS A 217 1.66 -11.67 -25.68
N ALA A 218 2.43 -11.46 -26.74
CA ALA A 218 3.60 -12.29 -27.03
C ALA A 218 4.66 -12.22 -25.91
N TYR A 219 4.90 -11.03 -25.37
CA TYR A 219 5.80 -10.81 -24.24
C TYR A 219 5.32 -11.55 -22.99
N LEU A 220 4.08 -11.33 -22.53
CA LEU A 220 3.53 -11.94 -21.32
C LEU A 220 3.51 -13.48 -21.41
N SER A 221 3.37 -14.05 -22.61
CA SER A 221 3.41 -15.51 -22.79
C SER A 221 4.80 -16.16 -22.67
N ARG A 222 5.89 -15.37 -22.70
CA ARG A 222 7.27 -15.87 -22.75
C ARG A 222 8.18 -15.29 -21.68
N ALA A 223 7.86 -14.11 -21.16
CA ALA A 223 8.67 -13.41 -20.19
C ALA A 223 8.73 -14.19 -18.86
N PRO A 224 9.88 -14.16 -18.15
CA PRO A 224 9.96 -14.69 -16.80
C PRO A 224 8.91 -14.07 -15.88
N ILE A 225 8.47 -14.82 -14.87
CA ILE A 225 7.43 -14.38 -13.92
C ILE A 225 7.71 -13.00 -13.30
N PRO A 226 8.93 -12.69 -12.78
CA PRO A 226 9.22 -11.36 -12.25
C PRO A 226 9.02 -10.24 -13.27
N SER A 227 9.30 -10.53 -14.55
CA SER A 227 9.15 -9.56 -15.64
C SER A 227 7.70 -9.32 -16.04
N GLN A 228 6.81 -10.29 -15.81
CA GLN A 228 5.37 -10.11 -15.98
C GLN A 228 4.80 -9.25 -14.84
N TYR A 229 5.21 -9.49 -13.60
CA TYR A 229 4.83 -8.68 -12.43
C TYR A 229 5.17 -7.19 -12.63
N ALA A 230 6.36 -6.89 -13.15
CA ALA A 230 6.75 -5.51 -13.43
C ALA A 230 5.83 -4.84 -14.45
N VAL A 231 5.46 -5.56 -15.52
CA VAL A 231 4.54 -5.04 -16.54
C VAL A 231 3.14 -4.83 -15.99
N PHE A 232 2.62 -5.70 -15.12
CA PHE A 232 1.32 -5.48 -14.50
C PHE A 232 1.29 -4.19 -13.68
N ARG A 233 2.32 -3.94 -12.86
CA ARG A 233 2.45 -2.68 -12.09
C ARG A 233 2.50 -1.47 -13.00
N ASP A 234 3.36 -1.50 -14.01
CA ASP A 234 3.55 -0.37 -14.93
C ASP A 234 2.29 -0.09 -15.77
N ILE A 235 1.56 -1.13 -16.20
CA ILE A 235 0.26 -0.97 -16.87
C ILE A 235 -0.74 -0.28 -15.94
N GLN A 236 -0.88 -0.75 -14.70
CA GLN A 236 -1.84 -0.17 -13.75
C GLN A 236 -1.51 1.28 -13.38
N LEU A 237 -0.24 1.68 -13.41
CA LEU A 237 0.16 3.06 -13.17
C LEU A 237 -0.33 4.00 -14.28
N HIS A 238 -0.23 3.56 -15.54
CA HIS A 238 -0.41 4.41 -16.71
C HIS A 238 -1.77 4.29 -17.40
N HIS A 239 -2.46 3.17 -17.22
CA HIS A 239 -3.69 2.85 -17.94
C HIS A 239 -4.87 2.61 -17.00
N VAL A 240 -5.99 3.24 -17.31
CA VAL A 240 -7.27 2.98 -16.64
C VAL A 240 -7.89 1.74 -17.29
N LEU A 241 -7.59 0.55 -16.74
CA LEU A 241 -8.00 -0.73 -17.34
C LEU A 241 -9.52 -0.89 -17.56
N SER A 242 -10.37 -0.19 -16.80
CA SER A 242 -11.82 -0.20 -17.04
C SER A 242 -12.21 0.38 -18.40
N ASP A 243 -11.38 1.26 -18.94
CA ASP A 243 -11.65 2.01 -20.16
C ASP A 243 -11.01 1.33 -21.38
N GLU A 244 -10.13 0.35 -21.14
CA GLU A 244 -9.38 -0.38 -22.16
C GLU A 244 -9.69 -1.91 -22.11
N PRO A 245 -10.87 -2.35 -22.58
CA PRO A 245 -11.36 -3.71 -22.36
C PRO A 245 -10.45 -4.80 -22.96
N LEU A 246 -9.79 -4.51 -24.09
CA LEU A 246 -8.85 -5.46 -24.71
C LEU A 246 -7.55 -5.58 -23.91
N LEU A 247 -7.00 -4.46 -23.44
CA LEU A 247 -5.81 -4.46 -22.57
C LEU A 247 -6.11 -5.17 -21.26
N LYS A 248 -7.22 -4.81 -20.61
CA LYS A 248 -7.70 -5.47 -19.38
C LYS A 248 -7.83 -6.97 -19.56
N LYS A 249 -8.43 -7.42 -20.66
CA LYS A 249 -8.55 -8.86 -20.95
C LYS A 249 -7.18 -9.55 -21.06
N ILE A 250 -6.22 -8.96 -21.77
CA ILE A 250 -4.86 -9.52 -21.92
C ILE A 250 -4.16 -9.63 -20.55
N VAL A 251 -4.26 -8.58 -19.73
CA VAL A 251 -3.68 -8.56 -18.38
C VAL A 251 -4.31 -9.65 -17.51
N LEU A 252 -5.65 -9.69 -17.43
CA LEU A 252 -6.37 -10.67 -16.61
C LEU A 252 -6.07 -12.11 -17.04
N GLU A 253 -6.13 -12.41 -18.34
CA GLU A 253 -5.80 -13.75 -18.86
C GLU A 253 -4.36 -14.15 -18.48
N SER A 254 -3.41 -13.23 -18.58
CA SER A 254 -2.01 -13.49 -18.23
C SER A 254 -1.84 -13.75 -16.73
N MET A 255 -2.47 -12.95 -15.88
CA MET A 255 -2.47 -13.13 -14.43
C MET A 255 -3.08 -14.48 -14.02
N TYR A 256 -4.22 -14.87 -14.60
CA TYR A 256 -4.83 -16.17 -14.34
C TYR A 256 -3.92 -17.33 -14.77
N ASN A 257 -3.26 -17.23 -15.93
CA ASN A 257 -2.38 -18.27 -16.45
C ASN A 257 -1.17 -18.55 -15.54
N ILE A 258 -0.72 -17.55 -14.78
CA ILE A 258 0.39 -17.70 -13.83
C ILE A 258 -0.08 -17.86 -12.37
N GLY A 259 -1.38 -18.07 -12.15
CA GLY A 259 -1.95 -18.37 -10.83
C GLY A 259 -2.22 -17.16 -9.92
N LEU A 260 -2.17 -15.93 -10.45
CA LEU A 260 -2.51 -14.70 -9.72
C LEU A 260 -4.03 -14.46 -9.68
N ILE A 261 -4.76 -15.43 -9.13
CA ILE A 261 -6.24 -15.43 -9.16
C ILE A 261 -6.81 -14.25 -8.37
N ASP A 262 -6.30 -14.00 -7.16
CA ASP A 262 -6.82 -12.95 -6.28
C ASP A 262 -6.48 -11.55 -6.82
N GLU A 263 -5.26 -11.36 -7.33
CA GLU A 263 -4.80 -10.10 -7.90
C GLU A 263 -5.60 -9.77 -9.17
N ALA A 264 -5.88 -10.76 -10.02
CA ALA A 264 -6.74 -10.59 -11.18
C ALA A 264 -8.18 -10.29 -10.78
N ASN A 265 -8.71 -10.96 -9.75
CA ASN A 265 -10.05 -10.70 -9.21
C ASN A 265 -10.19 -9.25 -8.72
N ARG A 266 -9.15 -8.66 -8.15
CA ARG A 266 -9.11 -7.26 -7.73
C ARG A 266 -9.09 -6.25 -8.89
N LEU A 267 -8.81 -6.69 -10.12
CA LEU A 267 -8.84 -5.85 -11.33
C LEU A 267 -10.09 -6.06 -12.21
N SER A 268 -10.84 -7.14 -11.96
CA SER A 268 -11.96 -7.56 -12.81
C SER A 268 -13.18 -6.65 -12.78
#